data_AF-A0A450SIC8-F1
#
_entry.id   AF-A0A450SIC8-F1
#
_cell.length_a   1.000
_cell.length_b   1.000
_cell.length_c   1.000
_cell.angle_alpha   90.00
_cell.angle_beta   90.00
_cell.angle_gamma   90.00
#
_symmetry.space_group_name_H-M   'P 1'
#
loop_
_entity.id
_entity.type
_entity.pdbx_description
1 polymer ?
#
loop_
_entity_poly.entity_id
_entity_poly.type
_entity_poly.pdbx_seq_one_letter_code
_entity_poly.pdbx_strand_id
1 'polypeptide(L)'
;MSEDLHQEETIQPIIRRAEDQIRAVEPSPFSPPAFIMLKTKIGQYVSELVNESIKTAIRHQADTVSAAHVSQASEYLVTNTSCKIYRHVGIIGGVLLGAALAHILEMSALDQYTGEGTILSSTLGVVGAFMIALHIGKN
;
A
#
# COMPACT_ATOMS: atom_id res chain seq x y z
N MET A 1 -25.86 2.71 29.17
CA MET A 1 -26.14 1.80 28.04
C MET A 1 -26.97 2.56 27.01
N SER A 2 -26.38 3.59 26.39
CA SER A 2 -27.09 4.54 25.52
C SER A 2 -26.20 5.23 24.46
N GLU A 3 -24.91 4.88 24.35
CA GLU A 3 -23.99 5.57 23.43
C GLU A 3 -23.80 4.85 22.08
N ASP A 4 -24.10 3.54 21.98
CA ASP A 4 -24.00 2.79 20.71
C ASP A 4 -25.08 3.16 19.67
N LEU A 5 -26.19 3.78 20.09
CA LEU A 5 -27.31 4.06 19.18
C LEU A 5 -27.09 5.30 18.28
N HIS A 6 -26.23 6.24 18.67
CA HIS A 6 -26.00 7.47 17.88
C HIS A 6 -24.92 7.32 16.80
N GLN A 7 -24.09 6.28 16.89
CA GLN A 7 -22.98 6.11 15.94
C GLN A 7 -23.43 5.46 14.62
N GLU A 8 -24.42 4.55 14.65
CA GLU A 8 -25.06 4.02 13.44
C GLU A 8 -25.88 5.09 12.69
N GLU A 9 -26.48 6.03 13.44
CA GLU A 9 -27.34 7.10 12.91
C GLU A 9 -26.57 8.12 12.05
N THR A 10 -25.25 8.25 12.27
CA THR A 10 -24.41 9.26 11.62
C THR A 10 -23.73 8.74 10.33
N ILE A 11 -23.51 7.43 10.21
CA ILE A 11 -22.78 6.84 9.06
C ILE A 11 -23.72 6.56 7.88
N GLN A 12 -24.93 6.09 8.16
CA GLN A 12 -25.95 5.81 7.14
C GLN A 12 -26.25 7.00 6.21
N PRO A 13 -26.46 8.25 6.69
CA PRO A 13 -26.70 9.38 5.81
C PRO A 13 -25.49 9.75 4.95
N ILE A 14 -24.26 9.49 5.42
CA ILE A 14 -23.03 9.74 4.67
C ILE A 14 -22.89 8.73 3.52
N ILE A 15 -23.15 7.44 3.80
CA ILE A 15 -23.16 6.38 2.79
C ILE A 15 -24.23 6.68 1.72
N ARG A 16 -25.43 7.07 2.16
CA ARG A 16 -26.55 7.40 1.25
C ARG A 16 -26.24 8.59 0.34
N ARG A 17 -25.57 9.62 0.87
CA ARG A 17 -25.12 10.77 0.08
C ARG A 17 -24.06 10.39 -0.95
N ALA A 18 -23.16 9.48 -0.62
CA ALA A 18 -22.19 8.95 -1.57
C ALA A 18 -22.88 8.12 -2.67
N GLU A 19 -23.89 7.30 -2.32
CA GLU A 19 -24.70 6.55 -3.29
C GLU A 19 -25.48 7.47 -4.23
N ASP A 20 -26.06 8.57 -3.71
CA ASP A 20 -26.80 9.54 -4.51
C ASP A 20 -25.89 10.30 -5.49
N GLN A 21 -24.65 10.62 -5.08
CA GLN A 21 -23.64 11.21 -5.97
C GLN A 21 -23.20 10.24 -7.08
N ILE A 22 -23.16 8.93 -6.80
CA ILE A 22 -22.86 7.90 -7.79
C ILE A 22 -24.01 7.74 -8.78
N ARG A 23 -25.27 7.86 -8.33
CA ARG A 23 -26.47 7.77 -9.19
C ARG A 23 -26.68 8.99 -10.08
N ALA A 24 -26.22 10.17 -9.66
CA ALA A 24 -26.33 11.41 -10.44
C ALA A 24 -25.43 11.43 -11.71
N VAL A 25 -24.59 10.42 -11.91
CA VAL A 25 -23.69 10.28 -13.05
C VAL A 25 -24.08 9.02 -13.84
N GLU A 26 -24.79 9.18 -14.97
CA GLU A 26 -24.98 8.09 -15.94
C GLU A 26 -23.93 8.16 -17.07
N PRO A 27 -23.44 7.00 -17.56
CA PRO A 27 -23.54 5.67 -16.97
C PRO A 27 -22.58 5.57 -15.77
N SER A 28 -22.93 4.73 -14.78
CA SER A 28 -22.12 4.47 -13.59
C SER A 28 -20.61 4.44 -13.92
N PRO A 29 -19.80 5.38 -13.42
CA PRO A 29 -18.37 5.45 -13.77
C PRO A 29 -17.60 4.20 -13.30
N PHE A 30 -18.23 3.37 -12.46
CA PHE A 30 -17.71 2.10 -12.00
C PHE A 30 -18.48 0.94 -12.62
N SER A 31 -17.76 -0.05 -13.13
CA SER A 31 -18.33 -1.37 -13.35
C SER A 31 -18.74 -2.00 -12.00
N PRO A 32 -19.72 -2.92 -11.97
CA PRO A 32 -20.11 -3.59 -10.73
C PRO A 32 -18.93 -4.22 -9.96
N PRO A 33 -17.95 -4.90 -10.61
CA PRO A 33 -16.75 -5.39 -9.93
C PRO A 33 -15.88 -4.27 -9.35
N ALA A 34 -15.74 -3.14 -10.06
CA ALA A 34 -14.95 -2.01 -9.58
C ALA A 34 -15.60 -1.36 -8.34
N PHE A 35 -16.94 -1.28 -8.30
CA PHE A 35 -17.67 -0.79 -7.15
C PHE A 35 -17.58 -1.73 -5.94
N ILE A 36 -17.61 -3.05 -6.16
CA ILE A 36 -17.34 -4.05 -5.11
C ILE A 36 -15.93 -3.86 -4.54
N MET A 37 -14.93 -3.72 -5.41
CA MET A 37 -13.55 -3.50 -5.00
C MET A 37 -13.39 -2.21 -4.19
N LEU A 38 -14.04 -1.12 -4.61
CA LEU A 38 -14.04 0.15 -3.88
C LEU A 38 -14.62 -0.02 -2.46
N LYS A 39 -15.76 -0.70 -2.32
CA LYS A 39 -16.37 -1.01 -1.01
C LYS A 39 -15.42 -1.83 -0.14
N THR A 40 -14.77 -2.85 -0.70
CA THR A 40 -13.78 -3.65 0.02
C THR A 40 -12.62 -2.79 0.50
N LYS A 41 -12.11 -1.87 -0.33
CA LYS A 41 -11.00 -0.98 0.04
C LYS A 41 -11.38 0.05 1.10
N ILE A 42 -12.58 0.62 1.02
CA ILE A 42 -13.11 1.50 2.07
C ILE A 42 -13.24 0.74 3.39
N GLY A 43 -13.79 -0.48 3.37
CA GLY A 43 -13.91 -1.31 4.56
C GLY A 43 -12.56 -1.67 5.20
N GLN A 44 -11.57 -2.02 4.38
CA GLN A 44 -10.20 -2.26 4.82
C GLN A 44 -9.60 -1.01 5.48
N TYR A 45 -9.70 0.15 4.82
CA TYR A 45 -9.18 1.40 5.34
C TYR A 45 -9.81 1.80 6.67
N VAL A 46 -11.14 1.70 6.80
CA VAL A 46 -11.85 2.01 8.06
C VAL A 46 -11.39 1.08 9.18
N SER A 47 -11.26 -0.22 8.91
CA SER A 47 -10.78 -1.18 9.90
C SER A 47 -9.35 -0.90 10.36
N GLU A 48 -8.45 -0.59 9.42
CA GLU A 48 -7.08 -0.21 9.72
C GLU A 48 -7.01 1.10 10.53
N LEU A 49 -7.84 2.09 10.17
CA LEU A 49 -7.93 3.37 10.85
C LEU A 49 -8.37 3.22 12.31
N VAL A 50 -9.39 2.42 12.57
CA VAL A 50 -9.84 2.12 13.94
C VAL A 50 -8.71 1.47 14.73
N ASN A 51 -8.06 0.45 14.18
CA ASN A 51 -6.97 -0.26 14.85
C ASN A 51 -5.77 0.64 15.17
N GLU A 52 -5.32 1.46 14.22
CA GLU A 52 -4.20 2.38 14.46
C GLU A 52 -4.60 3.53 15.40
N SER A 53 -5.85 3.97 15.40
CA SER A 53 -6.35 4.98 16.36
C SER A 53 -6.31 4.45 17.79
N ILE A 54 -6.75 3.20 18.00
CA ILE A 54 -6.68 2.53 19.31
C ILE A 54 -5.23 2.34 19.75
N LYS A 55 -4.35 1.84 18.87
CA LYS A 55 -2.92 1.70 19.17
C LYS A 55 -2.28 3.03 19.55
N THR A 56 -2.64 4.10 18.84
CA THR A 56 -2.13 5.44 19.12
C THR A 56 -2.61 5.93 20.48
N ALA A 57 -3.90 5.76 20.80
CA ALA A 57 -4.45 6.10 22.12
C ALA A 57 -3.73 5.32 23.25
N ILE A 58 -3.50 4.02 23.08
CA ILE A 58 -2.77 3.19 24.06
C ILE A 58 -1.32 3.69 24.24
N ARG A 59 -0.62 4.03 23.15
CA ARG A 59 0.75 4.58 23.21
C ARG A 59 0.81 5.89 23.99
N HIS A 60 -0.23 6.70 23.91
CA HIS A 60 -0.37 7.95 24.65
C HIS A 60 -1.01 7.79 26.02
N GLN A 61 -1.26 6.55 26.49
CA GLN A 61 -1.94 6.24 27.76
C GLN A 61 -3.28 6.97 27.92
N ALA A 62 -3.99 7.18 26.82
CA ALA A 62 -5.29 7.83 26.83
C ALA A 62 -6.40 6.80 27.07
N ASP A 63 -7.29 7.09 28.01
CA ASP A 63 -8.44 6.24 28.34
C ASP A 63 -9.50 6.20 27.24
N THR A 64 -9.47 7.17 26.30
CA THR A 64 -10.41 7.26 25.17
C THR A 64 -9.71 7.64 23.87
N VAL A 65 -10.25 7.16 22.75
CA VAL A 65 -9.79 7.55 21.41
C VAL A 65 -10.32 8.94 21.09
N SER A 66 -9.45 9.95 21.10
CA SER A 66 -9.78 11.31 20.72
C SER A 66 -9.71 11.52 19.21
N ALA A 67 -10.30 12.62 18.73
CA ALA A 67 -10.17 13.05 17.33
C ALA A 67 -8.71 13.22 16.90
N ALA A 68 -7.81 13.60 17.81
CA ALA A 68 -6.39 13.72 17.54
C ALA A 68 -5.74 12.35 17.22
N HIS A 69 -6.13 11.29 17.93
CA HIS A 69 -5.64 9.93 17.67
C HIS A 69 -6.12 9.41 16.30
N VAL A 70 -7.35 9.72 15.90
CA VAL A 70 -7.89 9.36 14.58
C VAL A 70 -7.17 10.13 13.47
N SER A 71 -6.94 11.43 13.64
CA SER A 71 -6.20 12.25 12.69
C SER A 71 -4.77 11.73 12.48
N GLN A 72 -4.08 11.43 13.58
CA GLN A 72 -2.72 10.90 13.55
C GLN A 72 -2.67 9.50 12.91
N ALA A 73 -3.64 8.63 13.23
CA ALA A 73 -3.75 7.31 12.62
C ALA A 73 -4.03 7.40 11.10
N SER A 74 -4.89 8.33 10.67
CA SER A 74 -5.16 8.57 9.25
C SER A 74 -3.91 9.02 8.50
N GLU A 75 -3.17 9.99 9.05
CA GLU A 75 -1.91 10.46 8.48
C GLU A 75 -0.86 9.35 8.40
N TYR A 76 -0.75 8.55 9.47
CA TYR A 76 0.12 7.38 9.51
C TYR A 76 -0.27 6.33 8.46
N LEU A 77 -1.55 6.04 8.27
CA LEU A 77 -1.97 5.01 7.30
C LEU A 77 -1.69 5.42 5.85
N VAL A 78 -1.92 6.69 5.51
CA VAL A 78 -1.64 7.24 4.17
C VAL A 78 -0.14 7.22 3.86
N THR A 79 0.69 7.63 4.83
CA THR A 79 2.15 7.70 4.67
C THR A 79 2.81 6.31 4.75
N ASN A 80 2.36 5.44 5.66
CA ASN A 80 2.97 4.14 5.93
C ASN A 80 2.62 3.07 4.90
N THR A 81 1.41 3.10 4.30
CA THR A 81 1.04 2.15 3.23
C THR A 81 1.91 2.34 2.00
N SER A 82 2.17 3.60 1.65
CA SER A 82 3.10 3.98 0.59
C SER A 82 4.55 3.67 0.97
N CYS A 83 4.95 3.78 2.24
CA CYS A 83 6.35 3.53 2.62
C CYS A 83 6.70 2.02 2.69
N LYS A 84 5.77 1.18 3.17
CA LYS A 84 6.00 -0.27 3.35
C LYS A 84 6.30 -1.01 2.05
N ILE A 85 5.53 -0.77 1.00
CA ILE A 85 5.71 -1.47 -0.28
C ILE A 85 7.06 -1.08 -0.91
N TYR A 86 7.39 0.22 -0.89
CA TYR A 86 8.64 0.71 -1.48
C TYR A 86 9.87 0.25 -0.69
N ARG A 87 9.75 0.07 0.63
CA ARG A 87 10.82 -0.53 1.45
C ARG A 87 11.17 -1.95 0.99
N HIS A 88 10.17 -2.76 0.64
CA HIS A 88 10.42 -4.12 0.14
C HIS A 88 10.93 -4.13 -1.31
N VAL A 89 10.47 -3.18 -2.14
CA VAL A 89 10.95 -3.02 -3.53
C VAL A 89 12.45 -2.73 -3.58
N GLY A 90 12.98 -1.91 -2.68
CA GLY A 90 14.42 -1.64 -2.59
C GLY A 90 15.25 -2.88 -2.25
N ILE A 91 14.79 -3.69 -1.29
CA ILE A 91 15.47 -4.93 -0.87
C ILE A 91 15.46 -5.95 -2.01
N ILE A 92 14.30 -6.18 -2.63
CA ILE A 92 14.16 -7.14 -3.73
C ILE A 92 14.99 -6.67 -4.94
N GLY A 93 14.93 -5.38 -5.28
CA GLY A 93 15.72 -4.80 -6.36
C GLY A 93 17.22 -4.94 -6.14
N GLY A 94 17.69 -4.69 -4.92
CA GLY A 94 19.08 -4.89 -4.51
C GLY A 94 19.55 -6.34 -4.65
N VAL A 95 18.74 -7.30 -4.21
CA VAL A 95 19.06 -8.73 -4.35
C VAL A 95 19.12 -9.15 -5.82
N LEU A 96 18.15 -8.74 -6.64
CA LEU A 96 18.13 -9.07 -8.07
C LEU A 96 19.30 -8.45 -8.83
N LEU A 97 19.61 -7.18 -8.55
CA LEU A 97 20.75 -6.49 -9.18
C LEU A 97 22.09 -7.10 -8.73
N GLY A 98 22.23 -7.43 -7.45
CA GLY A 98 23.41 -8.11 -6.91
C GLY A 98 23.61 -9.49 -7.54
N ALA A 99 22.54 -10.27 -7.71
CA ALA A 99 22.57 -11.57 -8.37
C ALA A 99 23.00 -11.45 -9.84
N ALA A 100 22.51 -10.43 -10.56
CA ALA A 100 22.93 -10.16 -11.94
C ALA A 100 24.43 -9.84 -12.03
N LEU A 101 24.93 -8.97 -11.15
CA LEU A 101 26.36 -8.62 -11.10
C LEU A 101 27.23 -9.82 -10.74
N ALA A 102 26.80 -10.65 -9.78
CA ALA A 102 27.50 -11.87 -9.40
C ALA A 102 27.62 -12.85 -10.58
N HIS A 103 26.54 -13.05 -11.33
CA HIS A 103 26.57 -13.90 -12.53
C HIS A 103 27.50 -13.35 -13.62
N ILE A 104 27.51 -12.03 -13.85
CA ILE A 104 28.42 -11.39 -14.82
C ILE A 104 29.88 -11.59 -14.40
N LEU A 105 30.18 -11.42 -13.11
CA LEU A 105 31.51 -11.64 -12.54
C LEU A 105 31.95 -13.11 -12.67
N GLU A 106 31.06 -14.06 -12.40
CA GLU A 106 31.32 -15.49 -12.54
C GLU A 106 31.64 -15.87 -13.99
N MET A 107 30.88 -15.35 -14.96
CA MET A 107 31.15 -15.56 -16.39
C MET A 107 32.48 -14.94 -16.83
N SER A 108 32.80 -13.76 -16.30
CA SER A 108 34.08 -13.10 -16.58
C SER A 108 35.26 -13.86 -16.00
N ALA A 109 35.09 -14.49 -14.82
CA ALA A 109 36.14 -15.26 -14.16
C ALA A 109 36.38 -16.62 -14.83
N LEU A 110 35.35 -17.24 -15.39
CA LEU A 110 35.41 -18.54 -16.04
C LEU A 110 35.64 -18.46 -17.56
N ASP A 111 35.65 -17.25 -18.14
CA ASP A 111 35.74 -16.96 -19.58
C ASP A 111 34.70 -17.74 -20.43
N GLN A 112 33.57 -18.07 -19.79
CA GLN A 112 32.48 -18.86 -20.36
C GLN A 112 31.20 -18.03 -20.40
N TYR A 113 31.01 -17.34 -21.51
CA TYR A 113 29.78 -16.60 -21.78
C TYR A 113 28.72 -17.53 -22.36
N THR A 114 27.80 -17.99 -21.52
CA THR A 114 26.64 -18.76 -21.97
C THR A 114 25.49 -17.83 -22.37
N GLY A 115 24.81 -18.15 -23.48
CA GLY A 115 23.67 -17.36 -23.95
C GLY A 115 22.55 -17.28 -22.92
N GLU A 116 22.25 -18.39 -22.24
CA GLU A 116 21.24 -18.46 -21.19
C GLU A 116 21.57 -17.55 -20.00
N GLY A 117 22.81 -17.57 -19.54
CA GLY A 117 23.20 -16.76 -18.40
C GLY A 117 23.36 -15.27 -18.73
N THR A 118 23.64 -14.92 -19.99
CA THR A 118 23.58 -13.52 -20.46
C THR A 118 22.13 -12.99 -20.42
N ILE A 119 21.16 -13.79 -20.87
CA ILE A 119 19.74 -13.41 -20.83
C ILE A 119 19.26 -13.29 -19.37
N LEU A 120 19.63 -14.24 -18.52
CA LEU A 120 19.25 -14.24 -17.11
C LEU A 120 19.84 -13.05 -16.35
N SER A 121 21.14 -12.79 -16.48
CA SER A 121 21.79 -11.66 -15.83
C SER A 121 21.28 -10.31 -16.35
N SER A 122 21.03 -10.17 -17.65
CA SER A 122 20.48 -8.94 -18.22
C SER A 122 19.05 -8.66 -17.74
N THR A 123 18.19 -9.68 -17.68
CA THR A 123 16.80 -9.52 -17.21
C THR A 123 16.75 -9.20 -15.71
N LEU A 124 17.50 -9.92 -14.89
CA LEU A 124 17.64 -9.65 -13.45
C LEU A 124 18.22 -8.25 -13.19
N GLY A 125 19.23 -7.84 -13.98
CA GLY A 125 19.87 -6.54 -13.84
C GLY A 125 18.93 -5.39 -14.17
N VAL A 126 18.20 -5.46 -15.30
CA VAL A 126 17.25 -4.42 -15.70
C VAL A 126 16.10 -4.30 -14.69
N VAL A 127 15.51 -5.44 -14.26
CA VAL A 127 14.43 -5.44 -13.28
C VAL A 127 14.92 -4.92 -11.92
N GLY A 128 16.08 -5.39 -11.45
CA GLY A 128 16.68 -4.98 -10.19
C GLY A 128 17.02 -3.49 -10.15
N ALA A 129 17.67 -2.97 -11.20
CA ALA A 129 18.00 -1.56 -11.34
C ALA A 129 16.75 -0.68 -11.39
N PHE A 130 15.71 -1.10 -12.13
CA PHE A 130 14.44 -0.38 -12.18
C PHE A 130 13.74 -0.32 -10.82
N MET A 131 13.71 -1.43 -10.08
CA MET A 131 13.15 -1.47 -8.73
C MET A 131 13.91 -0.56 -7.75
N ILE A 132 15.25 -0.51 -7.83
CA ILE A 132 16.07 0.42 -7.05
C ILE A 132 15.75 1.88 -7.44
N ALA A 133 15.63 2.18 -8.73
CA ALA A 133 15.29 3.52 -9.19
C ALA A 133 13.92 3.98 -8.65
N LEU A 134 12.92 3.09 -8.61
CA LEU A 134 11.62 3.37 -7.99
C LEU A 134 11.70 3.57 -6.48
N HIS A 135 12.59 2.83 -5.81
CA HIS A 135 12.84 3.00 -4.37
C HIS A 135 13.48 4.37 -4.07
N ILE A 136 14.44 4.81 -4.89
CA ILE A 136 15.13 6.10 -4.73
C ILE A 136 14.24 7.28 -5.12
N GLY A 137 13.50 7.19 -6.23
CA GLY A 137 12.74 8.33 -6.77
C GLY A 137 11.48 8.73 -5.98
N LYS A 138 11.08 7.94 -4.97
CA LYS A 138 9.91 8.23 -4.11
C LYS A 138 10.29 8.51 -2.65
N ASN A 139 11.58 8.43 -2.32
CA ASN A 139 12.14 8.75 -1.02
C ASN A 139 12.66 10.20 -1.02
#